data_AF-F5RPP5-F1
#
_entry.id   AF-F5RPP5-F1
#
_cell.length_a   1.000
_cell.length_b   1.000
_cell.length_c   1.000
_cell.angle_alpha   90.00
_cell.angle_beta   90.00
_cell.angle_gamma   90.00
#
_symmetry.space_group_name_H-M   'P 1'
#
loop_
_entity.id
_entity.type
_entity.pdbx_description
1 polymer ?
#
loop_
_entity_poly.entity_id
_entity_poly.type
_entity_poly.pdbx_seq_one_letter_code
_entity_poly.pdbx_strand_id
1 'polypeptide(L)'
;MPTRAYSDLYIVDAQENLGNMFDYAVNTCHIPIEETAAYFMDSGVADQFGKGNPRYVAGRTGCELLWDCLWELNIEQPPQPPALYAEKSPEYWAGWALAYYQWMKNIPFETILESVPMEKIVRSYYPLHEADIRKFVEVMDVWMAEKNVHTPRSRQSWTP
;
A
#
# COMPACT_ATOMS: atom_id res chain seq x y z
N MET A 1 -11.40 0.49 20.73
CA MET A 1 -10.59 0.00 19.61
C MET A 1 -11.06 0.74 18.37
N PRO A 2 -10.19 1.40 17.59
CA PRO A 2 -10.60 1.87 16.27
C PRO A 2 -11.10 0.66 15.46
N THR A 3 -12.21 0.85 14.76
CA THR A 3 -12.78 -0.18 13.88
C THR A 3 -11.79 -0.41 12.75
N ARG A 4 -11.33 -1.66 12.59
CA ARG A 4 -10.49 -2.07 11.46
C ARG A 4 -11.23 -1.82 10.15
N ALA A 5 -10.49 -1.66 9.06
CA ALA A 5 -11.08 -1.32 7.76
C ALA A 5 -12.09 -2.37 7.25
N TYR A 6 -11.77 -3.65 7.48
CA TYR A 6 -12.61 -4.79 7.13
C TYR A 6 -12.31 -6.00 8.06
N SER A 7 -13.01 -7.12 7.86
CA SER A 7 -12.84 -8.33 8.67
C SER A 7 -11.40 -8.85 8.65
N ASP A 8 -10.93 -9.36 9.80
CA ASP A 8 -9.64 -10.04 9.92
C ASP A 8 -9.53 -11.32 9.11
N LEU A 9 -10.65 -11.90 8.67
CA LEU A 9 -10.64 -13.06 7.77
C LEU A 9 -9.90 -12.78 6.46
N TYR A 10 -9.85 -11.53 6.00
CA TYR A 10 -9.21 -11.17 4.74
C TYR A 10 -7.76 -10.67 4.90
N ILE A 11 -7.22 -10.56 6.12
CA ILE A 11 -5.94 -9.86 6.30
C ILE A 11 -4.78 -10.61 5.63
N VAL A 12 -4.74 -11.93 5.73
CA VAL A 12 -3.68 -12.74 5.13
C VAL A 12 -3.68 -12.55 3.62
N ASP A 13 -4.83 -12.75 2.98
CA ASP A 13 -4.99 -12.58 1.54
C ASP A 13 -4.66 -11.15 1.10
N ALA A 14 -5.13 -10.14 1.85
CA ALA A 14 -4.87 -8.74 1.53
C ALA A 14 -3.37 -8.43 1.56
N GLN A 15 -2.66 -8.87 2.60
CA GLN A 15 -1.23 -8.62 2.69
C GLN A 15 -0.45 -9.37 1.60
N GLU A 16 -0.81 -10.61 1.30
CA GLU A 16 -0.19 -11.38 0.22
C GLU A 16 -0.45 -10.75 -1.15
N ASN A 17 -1.68 -10.35 -1.44
CA ASN A 17 -2.06 -9.75 -2.72
C ASN A 17 -1.37 -8.41 -2.95
N LEU A 18 -1.36 -7.52 -1.95
CA LEU A 18 -0.71 -6.23 -2.09
C LEU A 18 0.82 -6.37 -2.16
N GLY A 19 1.41 -7.28 -1.37
CA GLY A 19 2.83 -7.59 -1.47
C GLY A 19 3.22 -8.13 -2.85
N ASN A 20 2.49 -9.13 -3.33
CA ASN A 20 2.72 -9.72 -4.66
C ASN A 20 2.57 -8.70 -5.79
N MET A 21 1.64 -7.74 -5.67
CA MET A 21 1.46 -6.69 -6.68
C MET A 21 2.72 -5.83 -6.83
N PHE A 22 3.26 -5.33 -5.71
CA PHE A 22 4.47 -4.49 -5.74
C PHE A 22 5.71 -5.26 -6.15
N ASP A 23 5.86 -6.51 -5.69
CA ASP A 23 6.95 -7.38 -6.12
C ASP A 23 6.92 -7.63 -7.63
N TYR A 24 5.77 -8.04 -8.16
CA TYR A 24 5.61 -8.30 -9.59
C TYR A 24 5.87 -7.04 -10.43
N ALA A 25 5.30 -5.90 -10.03
CA ALA A 25 5.48 -4.65 -10.75
C ALA A 25 6.96 -4.23 -10.86
N VAL A 26 7.70 -4.28 -9.75
CA VAL A 26 9.08 -3.81 -9.70
C VAL A 26 10.06 -4.85 -10.22
N ASN A 27 9.98 -6.08 -9.71
CA ASN A 27 11.01 -7.09 -9.96
C ASN A 27 10.79 -7.85 -11.27
N THR A 28 9.54 -7.95 -11.76
CA THR A 28 9.24 -8.61 -13.05
C THR A 28 8.96 -7.59 -14.16
N CYS A 29 8.10 -6.61 -13.92
CA CYS A 29 7.70 -5.65 -14.96
C CYS A 29 8.66 -4.45 -15.06
N HIS A 30 9.59 -4.30 -14.12
CA HIS A 30 10.56 -3.20 -14.07
C HIS A 30 9.91 -1.80 -14.00
N ILE A 31 8.71 -1.73 -13.41
CA ILE A 31 8.02 -0.47 -13.13
C ILE A 31 8.57 0.08 -11.80
N PRO A 32 9.00 1.34 -11.73
CA PRO A 32 9.44 1.97 -10.48
C PRO A 32 8.41 1.85 -9.35
N ILE A 33 8.88 1.75 -8.11
CA ILE A 33 8.01 1.53 -6.95
C ILE A 33 7.00 2.68 -6.73
N GLU A 34 7.42 3.94 -6.86
CA GLU A 34 6.52 5.09 -6.71
C GLU A 34 5.53 5.20 -7.87
N GLU A 35 5.94 4.80 -9.08
CA GLU A 35 5.03 4.75 -10.23
C GLU A 35 3.98 3.65 -10.04
N THR A 36 4.37 2.50 -9.51
CA THR A 36 3.43 1.43 -9.13
C THR A 36 2.45 1.91 -8.07
N ALA A 37 2.94 2.64 -7.05
CA ALA A 37 2.10 3.20 -6.01
C ALA A 37 1.11 4.25 -6.57
N ALA A 38 1.55 5.09 -7.52
CA ALA A 38 0.69 6.01 -8.22
C ALA A 38 -0.39 5.27 -9.02
N TYR A 39 -0.05 4.22 -9.78
CA TYR A 39 -1.06 3.42 -10.50
C TYR A 39 -2.11 2.81 -9.57
N PHE A 40 -1.67 2.30 -8.42
CA PHE A 40 -2.58 1.76 -7.41
C PHE A 40 -3.54 2.81 -6.85
N MET A 41 -3.05 4.04 -6.64
CA MET A 41 -3.86 5.16 -6.17
C MET A 41 -4.81 5.70 -7.24
N ASP A 42 -4.27 6.05 -8.41
CA ASP A 42 -4.98 6.79 -9.46
C ASP A 42 -6.04 5.94 -10.16
N SER A 43 -5.88 4.61 -10.15
CA SER A 43 -6.87 3.66 -10.69
C SER A 43 -8.13 3.52 -9.84
N GLY A 44 -8.12 4.02 -8.59
CA GLY A 44 -9.20 3.80 -7.63
C GLY A 44 -9.21 2.40 -6.99
N VAL A 45 -8.30 1.50 -7.38
CA VAL A 45 -8.15 0.17 -6.77
C VAL A 45 -7.78 0.31 -5.28
N ALA A 46 -6.92 1.27 -4.93
CA ALA A 46 -6.56 1.54 -3.53
C ALA A 46 -7.78 1.85 -2.63
N ASP A 47 -8.73 2.65 -3.12
CA ASP A 47 -9.95 2.98 -2.38
C ASP A 47 -10.82 1.74 -2.15
N GLN A 48 -11.00 0.91 -3.20
CA GLN A 48 -11.77 -0.33 -3.10
C GLN A 48 -11.10 -1.36 -2.18
N PHE A 49 -9.78 -1.48 -2.26
CA PHE A 49 -8.98 -2.34 -1.39
C PHE A 49 -9.12 -1.89 0.07
N GLY A 50 -8.99 -0.58 0.33
CA GLY A 50 -9.11 0.00 1.66
C GLY A 50 -10.50 -0.16 2.28
N LYS A 51 -11.56 -0.30 1.45
CA LYS A 51 -12.93 -0.62 1.87
C LYS A 51 -13.19 -2.12 2.05
N GLY A 52 -12.20 -2.97 1.79
CA GLY A 52 -12.31 -4.42 1.94
C GLY A 52 -13.16 -5.09 0.86
N ASN A 53 -13.22 -4.52 -0.35
CA ASN A 53 -13.92 -5.14 -1.47
C ASN A 53 -13.31 -6.53 -1.78
N PRO A 54 -14.07 -7.64 -1.63
CA PRO A 54 -13.53 -9.01 -1.74
C PRO A 54 -12.83 -9.29 -3.06
N ARG A 55 -13.22 -8.61 -4.15
CA ARG A 55 -12.51 -8.71 -5.43
C ARG A 55 -11.03 -8.41 -5.27
N TYR A 56 -10.67 -7.33 -4.58
CA TYR A 56 -9.29 -6.85 -4.53
C TYR A 56 -8.52 -7.40 -3.33
N VAL A 57 -9.18 -7.64 -2.19
CA VAL A 57 -8.48 -8.16 -1.00
C VAL A 57 -8.23 -9.66 -1.06
N ALA A 58 -9.08 -10.44 -1.75
CA ALA A 58 -8.95 -11.92 -1.78
C ALA A 58 -9.26 -12.57 -3.14
N GLY A 59 -10.02 -11.92 -4.01
CA GLY A 59 -10.50 -12.49 -5.28
C GLY A 59 -9.55 -12.31 -6.47
N ARG A 60 -8.41 -11.67 -6.27
CA ARG A 60 -7.41 -11.35 -7.30
C ARG A 60 -6.03 -11.70 -6.80
N THR A 61 -5.19 -12.22 -7.69
CA THR A 61 -3.74 -12.30 -7.43
C THR A 61 -3.12 -10.90 -7.46
N GLY A 62 -1.93 -10.74 -6.86
CA GLY A 62 -1.20 -9.48 -6.93
C GLY A 62 -0.89 -9.03 -8.37
N CYS A 63 -0.64 -9.96 -9.29
CA CYS A 63 -0.45 -9.63 -10.71
C CYS A 63 -1.73 -9.06 -11.33
N GLU A 64 -2.88 -9.70 -11.09
CA GLU A 64 -4.16 -9.21 -11.59
C GLU A 64 -4.60 -7.90 -10.92
N LEU A 65 -4.13 -7.62 -9.70
CA LEU A 65 -4.34 -6.35 -9.02
C LEU A 65 -3.62 -5.22 -9.76
N LEU A 66 -2.36 -5.43 -10.16
CA LEU A 66 -1.63 -4.48 -11.00
C LEU A 66 -2.34 -4.30 -12.35
N TRP A 67 -2.79 -5.38 -12.97
CA TRP A 67 -3.49 -5.31 -14.25
C TRP A 67 -4.82 -4.56 -14.17
N ASP A 68 -5.59 -4.73 -13.09
CA ASP A 68 -6.78 -3.92 -12.83
C ASP A 68 -6.40 -2.43 -12.74
N CYS A 69 -5.29 -2.09 -12.06
CA CYS A 69 -4.83 -0.70 -11.98
C CYS A 69 -4.53 -0.12 -13.37
N LEU A 70 -3.76 -0.85 -14.18
CA LEU A 70 -3.38 -0.41 -15.53
C LEU A 70 -4.59 -0.31 -16.47
N TRP A 71 -5.53 -1.26 -16.36
CA TRP A 71 -6.76 -1.26 -17.14
C TRP A 71 -7.60 -0.01 -16.88
N GLU A 72 -7.85 0.32 -15.60
CA GLU A 72 -8.62 1.52 -15.23
C GLU A 72 -7.94 2.81 -15.72
N LEU A 73 -6.61 2.81 -15.81
CA LEU A 73 -5.82 3.94 -16.30
C LEU A 73 -5.65 3.98 -17.83
N ASN A 74 -6.22 3.01 -18.56
CA ASN A 74 -6.03 2.84 -20.01
C ASN A 74 -4.54 2.72 -20.41
N ILE A 75 -3.72 2.10 -19.55
CA ILE A 75 -2.31 1.81 -19.79
C ILE A 75 -2.21 0.37 -20.31
N GLU A 76 -1.38 0.16 -21.33
CA GLU A 76 -1.11 -1.19 -21.85
C GLU A 76 -0.42 -2.05 -20.78
N GLN A 77 -0.83 -3.31 -20.67
CA GLN A 77 -0.21 -4.24 -19.72
C GLN A 77 1.25 -4.51 -20.11
N PRO A 78 2.16 -4.65 -19.13
CA PRO A 78 3.52 -5.06 -19.39
C PRO A 78 3.54 -6.41 -20.12
N PRO A 79 4.46 -6.64 -21.07
CA PRO A 79 4.51 -7.88 -21.85
C PRO A 79 4.95 -9.10 -21.02
N GLN A 80 5.32 -8.90 -19.75
CA GLN A 80 5.78 -9.95 -18.86
C GLN A 80 4.60 -10.79 -18.34
N PRO A 81 4.68 -12.12 -18.40
CA PRO A 81 3.63 -12.99 -17.85
C PRO A 81 3.54 -12.82 -16.32
N PRO A 82 2.39 -13.13 -15.70
CA PRO A 82 2.27 -13.22 -14.25
C PRO A 82 3.35 -14.10 -13.66
N ALA A 83 4.04 -13.59 -12.64
CA ALA A 83 5.05 -14.32 -11.91
C ALA A 83 4.91 -14.01 -10.41
N LEU A 84 4.74 -15.07 -9.61
CA LEU A 84 4.68 -15.00 -8.16
C LEU A 84 5.84 -15.81 -7.59
N TYR A 85 6.72 -15.17 -6.83
CA TYR A 85 7.89 -15.81 -6.26
C TYR A 85 7.67 -16.19 -4.79
N ALA A 86 8.30 -17.28 -4.36
CA ALA A 86 8.29 -17.69 -2.96
C ALA A 86 9.17 -16.78 -2.10
N GLU A 87 10.29 -16.31 -2.66
CA GLU A 87 11.17 -15.35 -2.01
C GLU A 87 10.46 -14.00 -1.85
N LYS A 88 10.56 -13.41 -0.66
CA LYS A 88 9.88 -12.16 -0.33
C LYS A 88 10.86 -11.01 -0.46
N SER A 89 10.71 -10.23 -1.53
CA SER A 89 11.50 -9.04 -1.79
C SER A 89 11.19 -7.90 -0.81
N PRO A 90 12.03 -6.86 -0.75
CA PRO A 90 11.71 -5.62 -0.04
C PRO A 90 10.38 -4.99 -0.49
N GLU A 91 10.07 -5.05 -1.79
CA GLU A 91 8.83 -4.53 -2.37
C GLU A 91 7.61 -5.37 -1.95
N TYR A 92 7.75 -6.70 -1.94
CA TYR A 92 6.73 -7.59 -1.39
C TYR A 92 6.43 -7.23 0.06
N TRP A 93 7.46 -7.15 0.90
CA TRP A 93 7.30 -6.90 2.32
C TRP A 93 6.68 -5.52 2.57
N ALA A 94 7.07 -4.51 1.80
CA ALA A 94 6.50 -3.18 1.91
C ALA A 94 4.99 -3.17 1.60
N GLY A 95 4.56 -3.84 0.52
CA GLY A 95 3.13 -4.00 0.21
C GLY A 95 2.39 -4.79 1.29
N TRP A 96 2.99 -5.88 1.77
CA TRP A 96 2.45 -6.72 2.84
C TRP A 96 2.27 -5.95 4.17
N ALA A 97 3.25 -5.13 4.54
CA ALA A 97 3.21 -4.32 5.75
C ALA A 97 2.24 -3.14 5.62
N LEU A 98 2.21 -2.49 4.45
CA LEU A 98 1.30 -1.40 4.13
C LEU A 98 -0.17 -1.81 4.21
N ALA A 99 -0.54 -2.98 3.64
CA ALA A 99 -1.89 -3.53 3.74
C ALA A 99 -2.34 -3.68 5.20
N TYR A 100 -1.46 -4.19 6.06
CA TYR A 100 -1.77 -4.35 7.48
C TYR A 100 -1.93 -3.04 8.22
N TYR A 101 -1.05 -2.07 7.98
CA TYR A 101 -1.15 -0.77 8.61
C TYR A 101 -2.46 -0.07 8.21
N GLN A 102 -2.79 -0.08 6.92
CA GLN A 102 -4.05 0.44 6.39
C GLN A 102 -5.25 -0.22 7.08
N TRP A 103 -5.29 -1.54 7.12
CA TRP A 103 -6.37 -2.30 7.72
C TRP A 103 -6.51 -2.05 9.23
N MET A 104 -5.40 -2.05 9.97
CA MET A 104 -5.36 -1.88 11.42
C MET A 104 -5.81 -0.48 11.83
N LYS A 105 -5.38 0.55 11.09
CA LYS A 105 -5.64 1.96 11.43
C LYS A 105 -6.89 2.51 10.75
N ASN A 106 -7.39 1.81 9.72
CA ASN A 106 -8.49 2.25 8.87
C ASN A 106 -8.28 3.67 8.32
N ILE A 107 -7.05 3.94 7.87
CA ILE A 107 -6.66 5.20 7.22
C ILE A 107 -6.61 4.93 5.71
N PRO A 108 -7.15 5.80 4.83
CA PRO A 108 -7.04 5.61 3.38
C PRO A 108 -5.59 5.50 2.91
N PHE A 109 -5.33 4.64 1.90
CA PHE A 109 -3.98 4.53 1.31
C PHE A 109 -3.47 5.87 0.79
N GLU A 110 -4.34 6.71 0.22
CA GLU A 110 -4.00 8.07 -0.22
C GLU A 110 -3.33 8.86 0.89
N THR A 111 -4.00 8.95 2.04
CA THR A 111 -3.48 9.67 3.21
C THR A 111 -2.17 9.06 3.72
N ILE A 112 -2.03 7.73 3.68
CA ILE A 112 -0.80 7.05 4.09
C ILE A 112 0.34 7.37 3.14
N LEU A 113 0.18 7.14 1.84
CA LEU A 113 1.24 7.22 0.84
C LEU A 113 1.64 8.66 0.50
N GLU A 114 0.71 9.62 0.59
CA GLU A 114 1.07 11.04 0.55
C GLU A 114 1.97 11.43 1.73
N SER A 115 1.84 10.73 2.87
CA SER A 115 2.53 11.07 4.12
C SER A 115 3.83 10.30 4.30
N VAL A 116 3.84 9.06 3.85
CA VAL A 116 4.95 8.12 3.89
C VAL A 116 5.05 7.49 2.50
N PRO A 117 5.86 8.05 1.59
CA PRO A 117 6.03 7.53 0.24
C PRO A 117 6.46 6.06 0.23
N MET A 118 6.10 5.32 -0.82
CA MET A 118 6.30 3.88 -0.86
C MET A 118 7.79 3.50 -0.80
N GLU A 119 8.68 4.30 -1.38
CA GLU A 119 10.13 4.14 -1.24
C GLU A 119 10.59 4.19 0.21
N LYS A 120 10.00 5.05 1.04
CA LYS A 120 10.36 5.15 2.46
C LYS A 120 9.95 3.87 3.19
N ILE A 121 8.82 3.29 2.83
CA ILE A 121 8.36 1.99 3.35
C ILE A 121 9.33 0.89 2.92
N VAL A 122 9.68 0.79 1.63
CA VAL A 122 10.64 -0.21 1.12
C VAL A 122 12.00 -0.10 1.80
N ARG A 123 12.55 1.11 1.97
CA ARG A 123 13.84 1.33 2.66
C ARG A 123 13.82 0.87 4.12
N SER A 124 12.65 0.75 4.73
CA SER A 124 12.48 0.26 6.10
C SER A 124 12.50 -1.26 6.23
N TYR A 125 12.66 -1.99 5.12
CA TYR A 125 12.78 -3.44 5.08
C TYR A 125 13.87 -3.95 6.03
N TYR A 126 15.15 -3.64 5.79
CA TYR A 126 16.26 -4.17 6.61
C TYR A 126 16.11 -3.93 8.12
N PRO A 127 15.69 -2.75 8.61
CA PRO A 127 15.50 -2.56 10.04
C PRO A 127 14.25 -3.23 10.63
N LEU A 128 13.23 -3.61 9.84
CA LEU A 128 11.91 -4.00 10.35
C LEU A 128 11.40 -5.37 9.89
N HIS A 129 11.93 -5.97 8.82
CA HIS A 129 11.36 -7.18 8.22
C HIS A 129 11.48 -8.43 9.08
N GLU A 130 12.48 -8.49 9.96
CA GLU A 130 12.64 -9.54 10.97
C GLU A 130 11.89 -9.24 12.28
N ALA A 131 11.39 -8.01 12.44
CA ALA A 131 10.68 -7.59 13.63
C ALA A 131 9.19 -7.99 13.57
N ASP A 132 8.55 -8.03 14.73
CA ASP A 132 7.09 -8.14 14.80
C ASP A 132 6.44 -6.96 14.07
N ILE A 133 5.42 -7.23 13.26
CA ILE A 133 4.71 -6.22 12.47
C ILE A 133 4.17 -5.06 13.30
N ARG A 134 3.90 -5.25 14.59
CA ARG A 134 3.55 -4.16 15.51
C ARG A 134 4.62 -3.08 15.57
N LYS A 135 5.90 -3.43 15.38
CA LYS A 135 6.99 -2.46 15.30
C LYS A 135 6.89 -1.58 14.07
N PHE A 136 6.49 -2.15 12.94
CA PHE A 136 6.19 -1.38 11.73
C PHE A 136 5.04 -0.38 12.00
N VAL A 137 3.98 -0.80 12.69
CA VAL A 137 2.87 0.09 13.07
C VAL A 137 3.34 1.27 13.93
N GLU A 138 4.19 1.02 14.94
CA GLU A 138 4.76 2.10 15.77
C GLU A 138 5.55 3.12 14.95
N VAL A 139 6.40 2.63 14.03
CA VAL A 139 7.23 3.49 13.18
C VAL A 139 6.37 4.30 12.20
N MET A 140 5.36 3.68 11.60
CA MET A 140 4.41 4.35 10.72
C MET A 140 3.62 5.43 11.48
N ASP A 141 3.16 5.16 12.70
CA ASP A 141 2.46 6.16 13.53
C ASP A 141 3.34 7.40 13.78
N VAL A 142 4.65 7.22 14.00
CA VAL A 142 5.61 8.33 14.14
C VAL A 142 5.72 9.13 12.84
N TRP A 143 5.94 8.45 11.71
CA TRP A 143 6.08 9.14 10.41
C TRP A 143 4.81 9.87 9.97
N MET A 144 3.64 9.30 10.25
CA MET A 144 2.35 9.94 9.98
C MET A 144 2.15 11.19 10.85
N ALA A 145 2.67 11.21 12.08
CA ALA A 145 2.62 12.37 12.96
C ALA A 145 3.60 13.49 12.53
N GLU A 146 4.79 13.14 12.04
CA GLU A 146 5.82 14.10 11.61
C GLU A 146 5.31 15.04 10.49
N LYS A 147 4.53 14.53 9.53
CA LYS A 147 3.95 15.36 8.46
C LYS A 147 2.90 16.34 8.99
N ASN A 148 2.06 15.91 9.94
CA ASN A 148 1.04 16.78 10.56
C ASN A 148 1.65 17.96 11.33
N VAL A 149 2.92 17.86 11.75
CA VAL A 149 3.66 18.96 12.39
C VAL A 149 4.25 19.95 11.37
N HIS A 150 4.56 19.48 10.15
CA HIS A 150 5.23 20.28 9.12
C HIS A 150 4.28 20.94 8.11
N THR A 151 3.00 20.58 8.07
CA THR A 151 1.98 21.38 7.37
C THR A 151 1.60 22.59 8.26
N PRO A 152 1.94 23.84 7.90
CA PRO A 152 1.53 24.98 8.69
C PRO A 152 0.01 25.00 8.73
N ARG A 153 -0.58 25.04 9.94
CA ARG A 153 -1.99 25.41 10.12
C ARG A 153 -2.17 26.78 9.47
N SER A 154 -2.69 26.83 8.25
CA SER A 154 -3.13 28.07 7.63
C SER A 154 -4.16 28.68 8.57
N ARG A 155 -3.77 29.79 9.22
CA ARG A 155 -4.61 30.54 10.15
C ARG A 155 -5.95 30.81 9.47
N GLN A 156 -7.03 30.38 10.12
CA GLN A 156 -8.37 30.85 9.80
C GLN A 156 -8.35 32.38 9.80
N SER A 157 -8.69 32.97 8.65
CA SER A 157 -8.92 34.40 8.53
C SER A 157 -10.16 34.76 9.33
N TRP A 158 -9.93 35.44 10.45
CA TRP A 158 -10.96 36.18 11.17
C TRP A 158 -11.39 37.36 10.29
N THR A 159 -12.68 37.49 10.01
CA THR A 159 -13.28 38.73 9.51
C THR A 159 -14.25 39.25 10.58
N PRO A 160 -14.15 40.53 10.99
CA PRO A 160 -15.06 41.16 11.95
C PRO A 160 -16.51 41.20 11.46
#